data_AF-A0A2G2ZJ02-F1
#
_entry.id   AF-A0A2G2ZJ02-F1
#
_cell.length_a   1.000
_cell.length_b   1.000
_cell.length_c   1.000
_cell.angle_alpha   90.00
_cell.angle_beta   90.00
_cell.angle_gamma   90.00
#
_symmetry.space_group_name_H-M   'P 1'
#
loop_
_entity.id
_entity.type
_entity.pdbx_description
1 polymer ?
#
loop_
_entity_poly.entity_id
_entity_poly.type
_entity_poly.pdbx_seq_one_letter_code
_entity_poly.pdbx_strand_id
1 'polypeptide(L)'
;MIGSCKKNLIFFQTSDHKGETISSAIEFCLLDWGIENLFTVIHDNASANDVVITHLKEKIGDWKGVIMRNNYLHVRCNAHILNLIVKEGLSEQNELISRVRNVVKYVKSSSARAASFKSYVEKIKLDTNGLLSLDV
;
A
#
# COMPACT_ATOMS: atom_id res chain seq x y z
N MET A 1 -27.19 -21.09 -3.46
CA MET A 1 -26.78 -20.45 -4.73
C MET A 1 -25.54 -19.62 -4.45
N ILE A 2 -24.38 -20.04 -4.93
CA ILE A 2 -23.18 -19.20 -4.91
C ILE A 2 -23.35 -18.23 -6.09
N GLY A 3 -23.68 -16.97 -5.81
CA GLY A 3 -23.86 -15.96 -6.84
C GLY A 3 -22.57 -15.76 -7.63
N SER A 4 -22.68 -15.56 -8.94
CA SER A 4 -21.56 -15.20 -9.81
C SER A 4 -20.95 -13.87 -9.35
N CYS A 5 -19.66 -13.86 -9.02
CA CYS A 5 -18.95 -12.64 -8.66
C CYS A 5 -18.59 -11.85 -9.94
N LYS A 6 -19.28 -10.74 -10.21
CA LYS A 6 -18.89 -9.80 -11.27
C LYS A 6 -17.68 -8.99 -10.84
N LYS A 7 -16.64 -8.95 -11.67
CA LYS A 7 -15.47 -8.10 -11.50
C LYS A 7 -15.51 -7.01 -12.56
N ASN A 8 -15.77 -5.78 -12.14
CA ASN A 8 -15.73 -4.60 -13.01
C ASN A 8 -14.55 -3.73 -12.57
N LEU A 9 -13.76 -3.24 -13.52
CA LEU A 9 -12.69 -2.27 -13.29
C LEU A 9 -13.06 -0.98 -14.00
N ILE A 10 -13.00 0.13 -13.29
CA ILE A 10 -13.24 1.46 -13.84
C ILE A 10 -12.16 2.42 -13.37
N PHE A 11 -11.83 3.34 -14.26
CA PHE A 11 -10.97 4.48 -13.97
C PHE A 11 -11.80 5.73 -14.25
N PHE A 12 -11.85 6.64 -13.28
CA PHE A 12 -12.50 7.94 -13.45
C PHE A 12 -11.55 9.02 -12.93
N GLN A 13 -11.48 10.12 -13.67
CA GLN A 13 -10.74 11.30 -13.24
C GLN A 13 -11.69 12.17 -12.41
N THR A 14 -11.32 12.44 -11.16
CA THR A 14 -12.07 13.39 -10.33
C THR A 14 -11.52 14.81 -10.51
N SER A 15 -12.40 15.80 -10.38
CA SER A 15 -12.02 17.22 -10.43
C SER A 15 -11.22 17.65 -9.20
N ASP A 16 -11.44 16.99 -8.06
CA ASP A 16 -10.69 17.15 -6.82
C ASP A 16 -10.62 15.83 -6.03
N HIS A 17 -9.92 15.84 -4.89
CA HIS A 17 -9.80 14.71 -3.97
C HIS A 17 -10.74 14.81 -2.76
N LYS A 18 -11.87 15.53 -2.87
CA LYS A 18 -12.83 15.64 -1.77
C LYS A 18 -13.67 14.38 -1.65
N GLY A 19 -14.03 14.03 -0.41
CA GLY A 19 -14.82 12.83 -0.12
C GLY A 19 -16.18 12.83 -0.81
N GLU A 20 -16.83 13.99 -0.91
CA GLU A 20 -18.11 14.17 -1.61
C GLU A 20 -18.01 13.86 -3.11
N THR A 21 -17.00 14.42 -3.80
CA THR A 21 -16.75 14.20 -5.24
C THR A 21 -16.51 12.72 -5.52
N ILE A 22 -15.65 12.08 -4.72
CA ILE A 22 -15.33 10.66 -4.87
C ILE A 22 -16.56 9.79 -4.57
N SER A 23 -17.32 10.09 -3.51
CA SER A 23 -18.54 9.34 -3.17
C SER A 23 -19.60 9.41 -4.27
N SER A 24 -19.75 10.58 -4.92
CA SER A 24 -20.67 10.76 -6.05
C SER A 24 -20.22 9.96 -7.28
N ALA A 25 -18.91 9.92 -7.55
CA ALA A 25 -18.38 9.10 -8.62
C ALA A 25 -18.60 7.59 -8.36
N ILE A 26 -18.42 7.14 -7.12
CA ILE A 26 -18.70 5.74 -6.73
C ILE A 26 -20.19 5.43 -6.90
N GLU A 27 -21.08 6.28 -6.40
CA GLU A 27 -22.53 6.15 -6.55
C GLU A 27 -22.93 6.03 -8.02
N PHE A 28 -22.41 6.91 -8.88
CA PHE A 28 -22.65 6.86 -10.32
C PHE A 28 -22.23 5.52 -10.93
N CYS A 29 -21.04 5.01 -10.58
CA CYS A 29 -20.56 3.72 -11.08
C CYS A 29 -21.45 2.55 -10.64
N LEU A 30 -21.90 2.56 -9.39
CA LEU A 30 -22.78 1.52 -8.86
C LEU A 30 -24.12 1.48 -9.60
N LEU A 31 -24.71 2.65 -9.88
CA LEU A 31 -25.93 2.77 -10.67
C LEU A 31 -25.73 2.32 -12.12
N ASP A 32 -24.64 2.74 -12.78
CA ASP A 32 -24.29 2.32 -14.14
C ASP A 32 -24.12 0.80 -14.26
N TRP A 33 -23.59 0.16 -13.21
CA TRP A 33 -23.45 -1.29 -13.13
C TRP A 33 -24.73 -2.03 -12.71
N GLY A 34 -25.81 -1.31 -12.36
CA GLY A 34 -27.06 -1.88 -11.84
C GLY A 34 -26.90 -2.51 -10.45
N ILE A 35 -25.95 -2.04 -9.65
CA ILE A 35 -25.71 -2.50 -8.28
C ILE A 35 -26.47 -1.60 -7.32
N GLU A 36 -27.67 -2.01 -6.95
CA GLU A 36 -28.52 -1.29 -5.97
C GLU A 36 -28.43 -1.89 -4.55
N ASN A 37 -27.85 -3.09 -4.43
CA ASN A 37 -27.73 -3.86 -3.18
C ASN A 37 -26.27 -3.90 -2.72
N LEU A 38 -25.76 -2.79 -2.20
CA LEU A 38 -24.37 -2.70 -1.75
C LEU A 38 -24.22 -3.21 -0.31
N PHE A 39 -23.39 -4.23 -0.10
CA PHE A 39 -23.11 -4.77 1.24
C PHE A 39 -21.89 -4.09 1.89
N THR A 40 -20.77 -4.06 1.15
CA THR A 40 -19.48 -3.61 1.66
C THR A 40 -18.65 -2.99 0.54
N VAL A 41 -17.88 -1.96 0.90
CA VAL A 41 -16.85 -1.30 0.12
C VAL A 41 -15.53 -1.52 0.85
N ILE A 42 -14.50 -1.95 0.10
CA ILE A 42 -13.15 -2.11 0.62
C ILE A 42 -12.32 -0.92 0.16
N HIS A 43 -11.80 -0.13 1.11
CA HIS A 43 -10.93 1.01 0.82
C HIS A 43 -9.57 0.84 1.51
N ASP A 44 -8.53 1.51 1.02
CA ASP A 44 -7.25 1.57 1.74
C ASP A 44 -7.41 2.26 3.12
N ASN A 45 -6.42 2.03 3.99
CA ASN A 45 -6.46 2.51 5.38
C ASN A 45 -5.98 3.96 5.49
N ALA A 46 -6.66 4.88 4.79
CA ALA A 46 -6.45 6.31 4.91
C ALA A 46 -7.67 6.99 5.53
N SER A 47 -7.43 8.01 6.36
CA SER A 47 -8.48 8.78 7.04
C SER A 47 -9.38 9.54 6.07
N ALA A 48 -8.85 9.98 4.94
CA ALA A 48 -9.62 10.66 3.88
C ALA A 48 -10.79 9.81 3.38
N ASN A 49 -10.68 8.47 3.46
CA ASN A 49 -11.69 7.56 2.96
C ASN A 49 -12.89 7.42 3.92
N ASP A 50 -12.71 7.76 5.20
CA ASP A 50 -13.83 7.79 6.15
C ASP A 50 -14.86 8.86 5.75
N VAL A 51 -14.37 9.97 5.17
CA VAL A 51 -15.22 11.03 4.62
C VAL A 51 -15.99 10.50 3.41
N VAL A 52 -15.32 9.80 2.49
CA VAL A 52 -15.97 9.17 1.32
C VAL A 52 -17.08 8.21 1.75
N ILE A 53 -16.80 7.34 2.72
CA ILE A 53 -17.78 6.37 3.22
C ILE A 53 -18.97 7.06 3.89
N THR A 54 -18.73 8.13 4.67
CA THR A 54 -19.81 8.90 5.30
C THR A 54 -20.77 9.46 4.25
N HIS A 55 -20.24 10.16 3.24
CA HIS A 55 -21.08 10.72 2.17
C HIS A 55 -21.75 9.62 1.33
N LEU A 56 -21.06 8.51 1.09
CA LEU A 56 -21.65 7.38 0.37
C LEU A 56 -22.81 6.76 1.15
N LYS A 57 -22.72 6.64 2.48
CA LYS A 57 -23.82 6.16 3.33
C LYS A 57 -25.06 7.05 3.24
N GLU A 58 -24.86 8.37 3.21
CA GLU A 58 -25.95 9.35 3.06
C GLU A 58 -26.64 9.19 1.70
N LYS A 59 -25.84 9.07 0.63
CA LYS A 59 -26.34 8.91 -0.74
C LYS A 59 -27.13 7.61 -0.96
N ILE A 60 -26.57 6.48 -0.52
CA ILE A 60 -27.20 5.18 -0.72
C ILE A 60 -28.23 4.84 0.37
N GLY A 61 -28.35 5.66 1.42
CA GLY A 61 -29.20 5.38 2.59
C GLY A 61 -30.68 5.22 2.25
N ASP A 62 -31.13 5.86 1.18
CA ASP A 62 -32.51 5.80 0.69
C ASP A 62 -32.72 4.76 -0.44
N TRP A 63 -31.66 4.03 -0.82
CA TRP A 63 -31.80 2.99 -1.84
C TRP A 63 -32.72 1.88 -1.32
N LYS A 64 -33.61 1.38 -2.19
CA LYS A 64 -34.48 0.24 -1.85
C LYS A 64 -33.68 -1.00 -1.44
N GLY A 65 -32.46 -1.11 -1.96
CA GLY A 65 -31.55 -2.22 -1.74
C GLY A 65 -30.61 -2.10 -0.54
N VAL A 66 -30.79 -1.14 0.36
CA VAL A 66 -29.91 -0.98 1.53
C VAL A 66 -29.87 -2.26 2.38
N ILE A 67 -28.66 -2.78 2.56
CA ILE A 67 -28.43 -3.98 3.35
C ILE A 67 -27.99 -3.58 4.76
N MET A 68 -28.66 -4.13 5.79
CA MET A 68 -28.28 -3.98 7.20
C MET A 68 -28.04 -2.52 7.62
N ARG A 69 -28.81 -1.58 7.05
CA ARG A 69 -28.71 -0.12 7.31
C ARG A 69 -27.28 0.42 7.12
N ASN A 70 -26.49 -0.15 6.21
CA ASN A 70 -25.11 0.24 5.93
C ASN A 70 -24.14 0.09 7.14
N ASN A 71 -24.49 -0.69 8.16
CA ASN A 71 -23.65 -0.89 9.36
C ASN A 71 -22.31 -1.57 9.02
N TYR A 72 -22.26 -2.39 7.97
CA TYR A 72 -21.09 -3.14 7.52
C TYR A 72 -20.55 -2.64 6.17
N LEU A 73 -20.88 -1.40 5.79
CA LEU A 73 -20.52 -0.85 4.48
C LEU A 73 -19.01 -0.67 4.31
N HIS A 74 -18.23 -0.53 5.38
CA HIS A 74 -16.82 -0.20 5.28
C HIS A 74 -15.94 -1.30 5.83
N VAL A 75 -15.04 -1.80 4.99
CA VAL A 75 -13.93 -2.68 5.38
C VAL A 75 -12.62 -2.06 4.89
N ARG A 76 -11.60 -2.07 5.74
CA ARG A 76 -10.26 -1.61 5.37
C ARG A 76 -9.53 -2.70 4.59
N CYS A 77 -8.68 -2.29 3.66
CA CYS A 77 -7.89 -3.21 2.86
C CYS A 77 -6.81 -3.90 3.71
N ASN A 78 -6.96 -5.20 3.96
CA ASN A 78 -6.00 -6.01 4.71
C ASN A 78 -4.59 -5.96 4.10
N ALA A 79 -4.47 -5.97 2.77
CA ALA A 79 -3.16 -5.84 2.11
C ALA A 79 -2.47 -4.52 2.44
N HIS A 80 -3.24 -3.42 2.54
CA HIS A 80 -2.69 -2.13 2.94
C HIS A 80 -2.28 -2.12 4.42
N ILE A 81 -3.09 -2.71 5.31
CA ILE A 81 -2.73 -2.86 6.73
C ILE A 81 -1.45 -3.66 6.90
N LEU A 82 -1.32 -4.79 6.20
CA LEU A 82 -0.09 -5.59 6.20
C LEU A 82 1.12 -4.78 5.72
N ASN A 83 0.95 -3.99 4.66
CA ASN A 83 2.00 -3.10 4.17
C ASN A 83 2.40 -2.04 5.22
N LEU A 84 1.45 -1.49 5.98
CA LEU A 84 1.76 -0.56 7.08
C LEU A 84 2.58 -1.26 8.18
N ILE A 85 2.14 -2.45 8.63
CA ILE A 85 2.84 -3.24 9.66
C ILE A 85 4.27 -3.57 9.22
N VAL A 86 4.44 -4.05 7.98
CA VAL A 86 5.76 -4.39 7.43
C VAL A 86 6.64 -3.15 7.32
N LYS A 87 6.10 -2.02 6.85
CA LYS A 87 6.87 -0.76 6.76
C LYS A 87 7.32 -0.28 8.13
N GLU A 88 6.45 -0.33 9.13
CA GLU A 88 6.78 0.07 10.49
C GLU A 88 7.85 -0.85 11.09
N GLY A 89 7.69 -2.18 11.00
CA GLY A 89 8.70 -3.12 11.48
C GLY A 89 10.05 -3.01 10.77
N LEU A 90 10.06 -2.73 9.46
CA LEU A 90 11.29 -2.46 8.71
C LEU A 90 11.89 -1.09 9.06
N SER A 91 11.08 -0.12 9.51
CA SER A 91 11.58 1.21 9.83
C SER A 91 12.58 1.21 10.99
N GLU A 92 12.41 0.30 11.95
CA GLU A 92 13.37 0.08 13.05
C GLU A 92 14.74 -0.38 12.54
N GLN A 93 14.77 -1.06 11.39
CA GLN A 93 16.00 -1.58 10.79
C GLN A 93 16.66 -0.58 9.83
N ASN A 94 16.00 0.54 9.49
CA ASN A 94 16.51 1.51 8.53
C ASN A 94 17.87 2.09 8.94
N GLU A 95 18.11 2.29 10.24
CA GLU A 95 19.40 2.80 10.71
C GLU A 95 20.50 1.76 10.50
N LEU A 96 20.26 0.49 10.87
CA LEU A 96 21.23 -0.59 10.69
C LEU A 96 21.53 -0.83 9.20
N ILE A 97 20.50 -0.86 8.36
CA ILE A 97 20.63 -0.94 6.90
C ILE A 97 21.44 0.25 6.38
N SER A 98 21.17 1.46 6.85
CA SER A 98 21.91 2.67 6.44
C SER A 98 23.37 2.59 6.84
N ARG A 99 23.69 2.09 8.04
CA ARG A 99 25.08 1.91 8.50
C ARG A 99 25.82 0.92 7.62
N VAL A 100 25.23 -0.24 7.30
CA VAL A 100 25.82 -1.22 6.39
C VAL A 100 26.02 -0.62 4.99
N ARG A 101 25.00 0.04 4.43
CA ARG A 101 25.11 0.71 3.12
C ARG A 101 26.20 1.76 3.11
N ASN A 102 26.34 2.54 4.17
CA ASN A 102 27.38 3.56 4.29
C ASN A 102 28.79 2.97 4.33
N VAL A 103 29.00 1.84 5.01
CA VAL A 103 30.29 1.12 4.99
C VAL A 103 30.59 0.61 3.58
N VAL A 104 29.62 -0.01 2.90
CA VAL A 104 29.79 -0.47 1.52
C VAL A 104 30.11 0.69 0.58
N LYS A 105 29.37 1.80 0.67
CA LYS A 105 29.64 3.03 -0.10
C LYS A 105 31.03 3.57 0.19
N TYR A 106 31.45 3.61 1.47
CA TYR A 106 32.77 4.08 1.86
C TYR A 106 33.88 3.24 1.23
N VAL A 107 33.81 1.90 1.31
CA VAL A 107 34.82 1.01 0.73
C VAL A 107 34.86 1.18 -0.80
N LYS A 108 33.70 1.32 -1.45
CA LYS A 108 33.59 1.44 -2.92
C LYS A 108 33.89 2.84 -3.47
N SER A 109 33.97 3.85 -2.61
CA SER A 109 34.16 5.25 -3.04
C SER A 109 35.52 5.55 -3.69
N SER A 110 36.53 4.68 -3.53
CA SER A 110 37.79 4.79 -4.28
C SER A 110 38.49 3.44 -4.47
N SER A 111 39.29 3.33 -5.53
CA SER A 111 40.09 2.14 -5.82
C SER A 111 41.06 1.79 -4.69
N ALA A 112 41.67 2.80 -4.07
CA ALA A 112 42.58 2.62 -2.94
C ALA A 112 41.89 2.01 -1.70
N ARG A 113 40.67 2.47 -1.37
CA ARG A 113 39.89 1.91 -0.25
C ARG A 113 39.46 0.48 -0.53
N ALA A 114 39.00 0.20 -1.76
CA ALA A 114 38.64 -1.15 -2.19
C ALA A 114 39.84 -2.11 -2.14
N ALA A 115 41.01 -1.68 -2.61
CA ALA A 115 42.25 -2.48 -2.55
C ALA A 115 42.69 -2.74 -1.10
N SER A 116 42.63 -1.72 -0.24
CA SER A 116 42.93 -1.86 1.18
C SER A 116 41.99 -2.88 1.84
N PHE A 117 40.68 -2.77 1.63
CA PHE A 117 39.69 -3.74 2.13
C PHE A 117 39.99 -5.16 1.65
N LYS A 118 40.29 -5.36 0.36
CA LYS A 118 40.64 -6.67 -0.20
C LYS A 118 41.87 -7.28 0.50
N SER A 119 42.89 -6.47 0.76
CA SER A 119 44.09 -6.93 1.48
C SER A 119 43.78 -7.41 2.90
N TYR A 120 42.81 -6.80 3.58
CA TYR A 120 42.36 -7.25 4.89
C TYR A 120 41.57 -8.55 4.82
N VAL A 121 40.68 -8.69 3.84
CA VAL A 121 39.90 -9.94 3.59
C VAL A 121 40.85 -11.12 3.37
N GLU A 122 41.92 -10.95 2.59
CA GLU A 122 42.94 -11.97 2.35
C GLU A 122 43.69 -12.35 3.64
N LYS A 123 44.03 -11.36 4.49
CA LYS A 123 44.72 -11.61 5.78
C LYS A 123 43.89 -12.43 6.76
N ILE A 124 42.58 -12.18 6.83
CA ILE A 124 41.68 -12.90 7.74
C ILE A 124 41.20 -14.25 7.20
N LYS A 125 41.64 -14.62 5.98
CA LYS A 125 41.31 -15.90 5.33
C LYS A 125 39.80 -16.19 5.32
N LEU A 126 39.00 -15.17 5.01
CA LEU A 126 37.56 -15.34 4.85
C LEU A 126 37.28 -16.34 3.71
N ASP A 127 36.50 -17.38 4.02
CA ASP A 127 36.06 -18.39 3.06
C ASP A 127 34.91 -17.87 2.19
N THR A 128 35.16 -16.79 1.47
CA THR A 128 34.19 -16.17 0.55
C THR A 128 34.91 -15.46 -0.58
N ASN A 129 34.49 -15.76 -1.82
CA ASN A 129 34.94 -15.06 -3.03
C ASN A 129 34.10 -13.82 -3.36
N GLY A 130 33.06 -13.52 -2.56
CA GLY A 130 32.18 -12.37 -2.75
C GLY A 130 32.81 -11.06 -2.27
N LEU A 131 32.71 -9.99 -3.07
CA LEU A 131 33.05 -8.63 -2.67
C LEU A 131 31.80 -7.86 -2.23
N LEU A 132 32.02 -6.74 -1.53
CA LEU A 132 30.92 -5.87 -1.07
C LEU A 132 30.07 -5.37 -2.25
N SER A 133 28.77 -5.66 -2.19
CA SER A 133 27.77 -5.13 -3.10
C SER A 133 26.79 -4.22 -2.36
N LEU A 134 26.35 -3.16 -3.04
CA LEU A 134 25.22 -2.37 -2.57
C LEU A 134 23.95 -3.09 -3.05
N ASP A 135 22.95 -3.18 -2.19
CA ASP A 135 21.60 -3.51 -2.60
C ASP A 135 21.04 -2.37 -3.47
N VAL A 136 20.34 -2.73 -4.56
CA VAL A 136 19.67 -1.82 -5.50
C VAL A 136 18.19 -1.75 -5.16
#